data_AF-A0A3G9CVN0-F1
#
_entry.id   AF-A0A3G9CVN0-F1
#
_cell.length_a   1.000
_cell.length_b   1.000
_cell.length_c   1.000
_cell.angle_alpha   90.00
_cell.angle_beta   90.00
_cell.angle_gamma   90.00
#
_symmetry.space_group_name_H-M   'P 1'
#
loop_
_entity.id
_entity.type
_entity.pdbx_description
1 polymer ?
#
loop_
_entity_poly.entity_id
_entity_poly.type
_entity_poly.pdbx_seq_one_letter_code
_entity_poly.pdbx_strand_id
1 'polypeptide(L)' 'MGEKFVLDDSSDAEIIYSPICSYCKHFYWKGRGIHECNAFPDGIPDDIWRGDNDHKKPYPGDHMIQFEHV' A
#
# COMPACT_ATOMS: atom_id res chain seq x y z
N MET A 1 25.04 10.83 11.72
CA MET A 1 25.37 10.15 10.45
C MET A 1 24.62 8.82 10.51
N GLY A 2 23.35 8.85 10.10
CA GLY A 2 22.36 7.82 10.43
C GLY A 2 22.63 6.52 9.69
N GLU A 3 22.56 5.43 10.46
CA GLU A 3 22.81 4.04 10.10
C GLU A 3 22.18 3.58 8.78
N LYS A 4 23.06 3.13 7.87
CA LYS A 4 22.72 2.38 6.66
C LYS A 4 22.48 0.92 7.06
N PHE A 5 21.23 0.49 7.12
CA PHE A 5 20.89 -0.92 7.21
C PHE A 5 21.25 -1.59 5.87
N VAL A 6 22.29 -2.41 5.87
CA VAL A 6 22.69 -3.28 4.75
C VAL A 6 22.01 -4.62 4.96
N LEU A 7 21.05 -4.95 4.10
CA LEU A 7 20.43 -6.27 4.01
C LEU A 7 21.09 -7.04 2.84
N ASP A 8 21.43 -8.29 3.13
CA ASP A 8 22.18 -9.25 2.30
C ASP A 8 21.39 -9.72 1.08
N ASP A 9 22.09 -9.88 -0.04
CA ASP A 9 21.61 -9.86 -1.43
C ASP A 9 21.34 -11.28 -1.96
N SER A 10 20.07 -11.69 -2.19
CA SER A 10 19.66 -12.59 -3.31
C SER A 10 18.24 -13.18 -3.19
N SER A 11 17.18 -12.38 -3.16
CA SER A 11 15.97 -12.48 -4.02
C SER A 11 14.90 -11.44 -3.65
N ASP A 12 15.36 -10.25 -3.28
CA ASP A 12 14.58 -9.24 -2.57
C ASP A 12 14.32 -8.08 -3.52
N ALA A 13 13.45 -8.30 -4.51
CA ALA A 13 12.79 -7.15 -5.13
C ALA A 13 12.11 -6.41 -3.98
N GLU A 14 12.64 -5.24 -3.62
CA GLU A 14 12.06 -4.37 -2.60
C GLU A 14 10.65 -3.99 -3.07
N ILE A 15 9.66 -4.84 -2.80
CA ILE A 15 8.25 -4.49 -2.94
C ILE A 15 7.97 -3.57 -1.75
N ILE A 16 8.46 -2.33 -1.87
CA ILE A 16 8.12 -1.22 -1.00
C ILE A 16 6.67 -0.89 -1.36
N TYR A 17 5.75 -1.55 -0.64
CA TYR A 17 4.36 -1.14 -0.68
C TYR A 17 4.20 0.16 0.08
N SER A 18 3.18 0.94 -0.30
CA SER A 18 2.92 2.24 0.26
C SER A 18 2.70 2.14 1.77
N PRO A 19 3.50 2.86 2.59
CA PRO A 19 3.34 2.82 4.04
C PRO A 19 1.96 3.34 4.47
N ILE A 20 1.30 4.14 3.62
CA ILE A 20 -0.01 4.69 3.94
C ILE A 20 -1.13 3.64 3.93
N CYS A 21 -1.00 2.60 3.10
CA CYS A 21 -1.95 1.50 3.08
C CYS A 21 -1.98 0.81 4.46
N SER A 22 -0.83 0.66 5.11
CA SER A 22 -0.73 0.06 6.44
C SER A 22 -1.43 0.87 7.55
N TYR A 23 -1.62 2.17 7.35
CA TYR A 23 -2.33 3.05 8.29
C TYR A 23 -3.80 3.25 7.92
N CYS A 24 -4.27 2.67 6.81
CA CYS A 24 -5.63 2.84 6.31
C CYS A 24 -6.58 1.79 6.91
N LYS A 25 -7.71 2.23 7.46
CA LYS A 25 -8.75 1.37 8.03
C LYS A 25 -9.46 0.49 7.02
N HIS A 26 -9.41 0.87 5.75
CA HIS A 26 -10.01 0.13 4.65
C HIS A 26 -9.09 -0.93 4.05
N PHE A 27 -7.82 -0.96 4.47
CA PHE A 27 -6.83 -1.90 3.98
C PHE A 27 -6.73 -3.12 4.90
N TYR A 28 -6.73 -4.31 4.30
CA TYR A 28 -6.63 -5.58 5.01
C TYR A 28 -5.57 -6.47 4.36
N TRP A 29 -4.63 -6.93 5.19
CA TRP A 29 -3.69 -7.96 4.79
C TRP A 29 -4.27 -9.34 5.08
N LYS A 30 -4.54 -10.14 4.05
CA LYS A 30 -5.07 -11.51 4.19
C LYS A 30 -3.98 -12.58 4.30
N GLY A 31 -2.70 -12.20 4.16
CA GLY A 31 -1.57 -13.12 4.19
C GLY A 31 -1.25 -13.74 2.83
N ARG A 32 -0.12 -14.45 2.72
CA ARG A 32 0.38 -15.06 1.47
C ARG A 32 0.50 -14.07 0.29
N GLY A 33 0.78 -12.80 0.57
CA GLY A 33 0.87 -11.74 -0.46
C GLY A 33 -0.49 -11.23 -0.95
N ILE A 34 -1.59 -11.70 -0.38
CA ILE A 34 -2.94 -11.24 -0.70
C ILE A 34 -3.26 -10.00 0.15
N HIS A 35 -3.60 -8.92 -0.53
CA HIS A 35 -4.04 -7.65 0.04
C HIS A 35 -5.41 -7.29 -0.52
N GLU A 36 -6.26 -6.73 0.33
CA GLU A 36 -7.58 -6.23 -0.05
C GLU A 36 -7.77 -4.81 0.46
N CYS A 37 -8.46 -4.00 -0.33
CA CYS A 37 -8.86 -2.65 0.05
C CYS A 37 -10.35 -2.50 -0.27
N ASN A 38 -11.15 -2.01 0.67
CA ASN A 38 -12.59 -1.81 0.41
C ASN A 38 -12.86 -0.81 -0.73
N ALA A 39 -11.95 0.14 -0.95
CA ALA A 39 -12.03 1.08 -2.08
C ALA A 39 -11.78 0.39 -3.43
N PHE A 40 -10.92 -0.64 -3.44
CA PHE A 40 -10.48 -1.36 -4.63
C PHE A 40 -10.62 -2.89 -4.42
N PRO A 41 -11.85 -3.42 -4.45
CA PRO A 41 -12.09 -4.86 -4.24
C PRO A 41 -11.47 -5.73 -5.34
N ASP A 42 -11.33 -5.18 -6.56
CA ASP A 42 -10.70 -5.86 -7.70
C ASP A 42 -9.15 -5.77 -7.70
N GLY A 43 -8.55 -5.01 -6.78
CA GLY A 43 -7.10 -4.84 -6.65
C GLY A 43 -6.65 -3.39 -6.61
N ILE A 44 -5.66 -3.10 -5.77
CA ILE A 44 -5.15 -1.73 -5.57
C ILE A 44 -4.30 -1.33 -6.79
N PRO A 45 -4.55 -0.16 -7.40
CA PRO A 45 -3.75 0.32 -8.52
C PRO A 45 -2.30 0.55 -8.11
N ASP A 46 -1.37 0.29 -9.03
CA ASP A 46 0.07 0.31 -8.76
C ASP A 46 0.57 1.67 -8.27
N ASP A 47 0.01 2.79 -8.74
CA ASP A 47 0.31 4.14 -8.25
C ASP A 47 0.04 4.29 -6.74
N ILE A 48 -1.09 3.77 -6.26
CA ILE A 48 -1.42 3.78 -4.83
C ILE A 48 -0.61 2.72 -4.09
N TRP A 49 -0.46 1.54 -4.68
CA TRP A 49 0.24 0.41 -4.07
C TRP A 49 1.73 0.67 -3.87
N ARG A 50 2.39 1.38 -4.78
CA ARG A 50 3.78 1.83 -4.67
C ARG A 50 3.96 3.08 -3.80
N GLY A 51 2.87 3.81 -3.54
CA GLY A 51 2.90 5.05 -2.77
C GLY A 51 3.28 6.28 -3.59
N ASP A 52 3.16 6.21 -4.93
CA ASP A 52 3.14 7.42 -5.77
C ASP A 52 1.92 8.29 -5.45
N ASN A 53 0.81 7.64 -5.08
CA ASN A 53 -0.41 8.28 -4.63
C ASN A 53 -0.82 7.83 -3.21
N ASP A 54 -0.93 8.79 -2.30
CA ASP A 54 -1.30 8.59 -0.90
C ASP A 54 -2.78 8.19 -0.68
N HIS A 55 -3.61 8.20 -1.72
CA HIS A 55 -5.06 7.94 -1.66
C HIS A 55 -5.82 8.83 -0.64
N LYS A 56 -5.28 10.02 -0.35
CA LYS A 56 -5.92 11.07 0.47
C LYS A 56 -6.91 11.94 -0.31
N LYS A 57 -6.98 11.74 -1.62
CA LYS A 57 -7.87 12.43 -2.55
C LYS A 57 -8.68 11.37 -3.30
N PRO A 58 -9.89 11.70 -3.77
CA PRO A 58 -10.65 10.82 -4.64
C PRO A 58 -9.80 10.39 -5.85
N TYR A 59 -9.86 9.10 -6.17
CA TYR A 59 -9.10 8.42 -7.21
C TYR A 59 -10.06 7.61 -8.10
N PRO A 60 -9.88 7.59 -9.43
CA PRO A 60 -10.77 6.84 -10.31
C PRO A 60 -10.90 5.36 -9.88
N GLY A 61 -12.13 4.96 -9.55
CA GLY A 61 -12.43 3.59 -9.10
C GLY A 61 -12.38 3.35 -7.59
N ASP A 62 -12.19 4.39 -6.76
CA ASP A 62 -12.13 4.26 -5.29
C ASP A 62 -13.49 4.01 -4.60
N HIS A 63 -14.58 3.96 -5.37
CA HIS A 63 -15.96 3.80 -4.87
C HIS A 63 -16.38 4.84 -3.80
N MET A 64 -15.80 6.05 -3.85
CA MET A 64 -15.97 7.14 -2.89
C MET A 64 -15.41 6.82 -1.49
N ILE A 65 -14.50 5.85 -1.40
CA ILE A 65 -13.81 5.45 -0.17
C ILE A 65 -12.38 5.97 -0.24
N GLN A 66 -12.08 6.97 0.59
CA GLN A 66 -10.76 7.59 0.68
C GLN A 66 -9.97 7.04 1.87
N PHE A 67 -8.71 7.44 1.99
CA PHE A 67 -7.90 7.14 3.16
C PHE A 67 -8.59 7.58 4.47
N GLU A 68 -8.80 6.63 5.37
CA GLU A 68 -9.22 6.83 6.75
C GLU A 68 -8.18 6.18 7.67
N HIS A 69 -7.64 6.93 8.62
CA HIS A 69 -6.64 6.42 9.54
C HIS A 69 -7.27 5.44 10.56
N VAL A 70 -6.57 4.34 10.86
CA VAL A 70 -6.97 3.37 11.91
C VAL A 70 -6.95 3.94 13.32
#